data_AF-A0AAE7TSK8-F1
#
_entry.id   AF-A0AAE7TSK8-F1
#
_cell.length_a   1.000
_cell.length_b   1.000
_cell.length_c   1.000
_cell.angle_alpha   90.00
_cell.angle_beta   90.00
_cell.angle_gamma   90.00
#
_symmetry.space_group_name_H-M   'P 1'
#
loop_
_entity.id
_entity.type
_entity.pdbx_description
1 polymer ?
#
loop_
_entity_poly.entity_id
_entity_poly.type
_entity_poly.pdbx_seq_one_letter_code
_entity_poly.pdbx_strand_id
1 'polypeptide(L)'
;MAFVFLFKCANEETSLNFTPLLEQMACNLQVRFYSVYKDNTASFCLQASAETTLEFAQKLSEILPFSLDFSFLSLKEITEPLDENLFQTASLSKPLFMNAKEHQDFLDKNSSLYANALGFVKNTAFKGTIIHSPKELIDCLTQLKEALKTQDFIPIHTSRGALSLSLKNPSPSVIFSDLSSVLSCTKLPLEDAKYLASLEKPSIKASLKSVFKDTFKNDEIIAQLPFDPILNLLCRILQDEGIEFVFTHANHSQEVLLHYETLFRTPKRLITPTKKFVLENNLSAIAFKDELEFLKETPHSVVLYLSFKRPTRLLLHANDSLKTLLSVSFDFNQSFNLLKQDEKASRMLKNYATKFPNFYARILELSKYQLGGENLLDFFQILGFVLGYSEDFCAQSVISLAKECLRPKGPRIDYKILKDDSFKMALNFSKIMHSAMSFRLAGVENEILSLGILDSLAEFLGNFIWDNAQNFSVQEVTIAGDFFGEKVFLDLFVQYFPKTLTLKTHAFLDYE
;
A
#
# COMPACT_ATOMS: atom_id res chain seq x y z
N MET A 1 -4.10 24.05 36.45
CA MET A 1 -3.38 24.17 35.17
C MET A 1 -4.17 23.38 34.14
N ALA A 2 -3.97 23.66 32.86
CA ALA A 2 -4.56 22.86 31.79
C ALA A 2 -3.48 22.49 30.78
N PHE A 3 -3.58 21.30 30.23
CA PHE A 3 -2.65 20.76 29.25
C PHE A 3 -3.44 20.27 28.05
N VAL A 4 -2.93 20.49 26.84
CA VAL A 4 -3.55 20.00 25.59
C VAL A 4 -2.67 18.98 24.91
N PHE A 5 -3.26 17.82 24.65
CA PHE A 5 -2.73 16.79 23.78
C PHE A 5 -3.29 17.03 22.38
N LEU A 6 -2.41 17.29 21.43
CA LEU A 6 -2.75 17.46 20.03
C LEU A 6 -2.49 16.16 19.28
N PHE A 7 -3.47 15.73 18.50
CA PHE A 7 -3.39 14.56 17.63
C PHE A 7 -3.77 14.96 16.22
N LYS A 8 -3.05 14.45 15.24
CA LYS A 8 -3.46 14.48 13.84
C LYS A 8 -4.48 13.37 13.64
N CYS A 9 -5.59 13.72 13.00
CA CYS A 9 -6.65 12.79 12.65
C CYS A 9 -6.91 12.87 11.14
N ALA A 10 -7.28 11.76 10.51
CA ALA A 10 -7.68 11.75 9.11
C ALA A 10 -8.97 12.56 8.88
N ASN A 11 -9.92 12.47 9.81
CA ASN A 11 -11.22 13.15 9.77
C ASN A 11 -11.87 13.21 11.16
N GLU A 12 -13.05 13.85 11.25
CA GLU A 12 -13.82 14.00 12.49
C GLU A 12 -14.31 12.65 13.04
N GLU A 13 -14.75 11.74 12.17
CA GLU A 13 -15.19 10.39 12.56
C GLU A 13 -14.08 9.62 13.28
N THR A 14 -12.85 9.70 12.78
CA THR A 14 -11.67 9.12 13.42
C THR A 14 -11.47 9.73 14.81
N SER A 15 -11.58 11.07 14.93
CA SER A 15 -11.49 11.72 16.25
C SER A 15 -12.54 11.15 17.21
N LEU A 16 -13.80 11.02 16.78
CA LEU A 16 -14.89 10.48 17.60
C LEU A 16 -14.68 9.02 18.01
N ASN A 17 -13.96 8.22 17.22
CA ASN A 17 -13.61 6.85 17.57
C ASN A 17 -12.55 6.77 18.70
N PHE A 18 -11.58 7.70 18.72
CA PHE A 18 -10.48 7.68 19.68
C PHE A 18 -10.77 8.49 20.96
N THR A 19 -11.59 9.53 20.88
CA THR A 19 -11.95 10.37 22.03
C THR A 19 -12.43 9.54 23.24
N PRO A 20 -13.33 8.54 23.12
CA PRO A 20 -13.82 7.78 24.28
C PRO A 20 -12.72 7.07 25.06
N LEU A 21 -11.63 6.67 24.39
CA LEU A 21 -10.46 6.08 25.06
C LEU A 21 -9.78 7.10 25.98
N LEU A 22 -9.57 8.32 25.46
CA LEU A 22 -8.95 9.43 26.20
C LEU A 22 -9.83 9.85 27.38
N GLU A 23 -11.15 9.96 27.16
CA GLU A 23 -12.12 10.31 28.20
C GLU A 23 -12.16 9.26 29.32
N GLN A 24 -12.19 7.97 28.99
CA GLN A 24 -12.20 6.89 29.97
C GLN A 24 -10.94 6.91 30.84
N MET A 25 -9.77 7.17 30.24
CA MET A 25 -8.52 7.33 30.98
C MET A 25 -8.57 8.54 31.92
N ALA A 26 -9.09 9.67 31.46
CA ALA A 26 -9.23 10.87 32.27
C ALA A 26 -10.20 10.65 33.44
N CYS A 27 -11.32 9.95 33.21
CA CYS A 27 -12.26 9.55 34.26
C CYS A 27 -11.61 8.67 35.32
N ASN A 28 -10.76 7.70 34.92
CA ASN A 28 -10.04 6.83 35.86
C ASN A 28 -9.06 7.58 36.76
N LEU A 29 -8.53 8.72 36.27
CA LEU A 29 -7.69 9.63 37.05
C LEU A 29 -8.50 10.72 37.77
N GLN A 30 -9.83 10.71 37.66
CA GLN A 30 -10.75 11.67 38.27
C GLN A 30 -10.45 13.13 37.88
N VAL A 31 -9.97 13.34 36.65
CA VAL A 31 -9.63 14.68 36.13
C VAL A 31 -10.67 15.18 35.14
N ARG A 32 -10.78 16.50 35.05
CA ARG A 32 -11.69 17.17 34.11
C ARG A 32 -11.04 17.25 32.73
N PHE A 33 -11.84 17.03 31.69
CA PHE A 33 -11.36 17.06 30.31
C PHE A 33 -12.36 17.71 29.35
N TYR A 34 -11.88 18.15 28.19
CA TYR A 34 -12.72 18.47 27.03
C TYR A 34 -11.99 18.10 25.74
N SER A 35 -12.73 17.80 24.68
CA SER A 35 -12.16 17.51 23.36
C SER A 35 -12.74 18.42 22.28
N VAL A 36 -11.92 18.89 21.36
CA VAL A 36 -12.34 19.64 20.18
C VAL A 36 -11.63 19.10 18.96
N TYR A 37 -12.36 18.92 17.86
CA TYR A 37 -11.79 18.61 16.55
C TYR A 37 -11.86 19.84 15.65
N LYS A 38 -10.73 20.19 15.03
CA LYS A 38 -10.67 21.28 14.04
C LYS A 38 -9.47 21.07 13.11
N ASP A 39 -9.65 21.32 11.82
CA ASP A 39 -8.56 21.31 10.82
C ASP A 39 -7.68 20.04 10.87
N ASN A 40 -8.31 18.86 10.86
CA ASN A 40 -7.64 17.54 10.96
C ASN A 40 -6.81 17.35 12.25
N THR A 41 -7.09 18.15 13.27
CA THR A 41 -6.43 18.09 14.57
C THR A 41 -7.46 17.87 15.67
N ALA A 42 -7.32 16.78 16.42
CA ALA A 42 -8.03 16.57 17.67
C ALA A 42 -7.22 17.16 18.83
N SER A 43 -7.84 18.05 19.58
CA SER A 43 -7.30 18.65 20.80
C SER A 43 -8.00 18.05 21.99
N PHE A 44 -7.27 17.33 22.83
CA PHE A 44 -7.79 16.79 24.10
C PHE A 44 -7.16 17.54 25.26
N CYS A 45 -7.97 18.33 25.95
CA CYS A 45 -7.54 19.19 27.03
C CYS A 45 -7.82 18.54 28.38
N LEU A 46 -6.83 18.56 29.25
CA LEU A 46 -6.83 17.95 30.57
C LEU A 46 -6.58 19.03 31.62
N GLN A 47 -7.53 19.22 32.54
CA GLN A 47 -7.36 20.12 33.68
C GLN A 47 -6.84 19.31 34.87
N ALA A 48 -5.53 19.39 35.10
CA ALA A 48 -4.82 18.58 36.08
C ALA A 48 -3.52 19.25 36.56
N SER A 49 -2.86 18.68 37.57
CA SER A 49 -1.48 19.03 37.92
C SER A 49 -0.49 18.49 36.89
N ALA A 50 0.75 18.99 36.89
CA ALA A 50 1.80 18.46 36.01
C ALA A 50 2.07 16.97 36.27
N GLU A 51 2.00 16.53 37.54
CA GLU A 51 2.21 15.14 37.96
C GLU A 51 1.13 14.21 37.39
N THR A 52 -0.15 14.60 37.52
CA THR A 52 -1.27 13.81 36.99
C THR A 52 -1.28 13.80 35.46
N THR A 53 -0.88 14.90 34.81
CA THR A 53 -0.72 14.94 33.34
C THR A 53 0.39 14.00 32.89
N LEU A 54 1.50 13.91 33.62
CA LEU A 54 2.58 12.97 33.33
C LEU A 54 2.09 11.52 33.48
N GLU A 55 1.33 11.22 34.55
CA GLU A 55 0.72 9.90 34.74
C GLU A 55 -0.24 9.54 33.59
N PHE A 56 -1.08 10.48 33.16
CA PHE A 56 -1.97 10.30 32.01
C PHE A 56 -1.17 10.00 30.73
N ALA A 57 -0.12 10.78 30.46
CA ALA A 57 0.71 10.61 29.27
C ALA A 57 1.44 9.24 29.25
N GLN A 58 1.97 8.81 30.41
CA GLN A 58 2.62 7.51 30.55
C GLN A 58 1.63 6.37 30.30
N LYS A 59 0.47 6.38 30.95
CA LYS A 59 -0.58 5.38 30.73
C LYS A 59 -1.07 5.37 29.28
N LEU A 60 -1.21 6.54 28.67
CA LEU A 60 -1.67 6.66 27.29
C LEU A 60 -0.66 6.01 26.34
N SER A 61 0.64 6.19 26.58
CA SER A 61 1.70 5.61 25.76
C SER A 61 1.72 4.08 25.75
N GLU A 62 1.17 3.43 26.78
CA GLU A 62 1.10 1.97 26.90
C GLU A 62 -0.12 1.38 26.19
N ILE A 63 -1.21 2.13 26.07
CA ILE A 63 -2.50 1.61 25.58
C ILE A 63 -2.92 2.15 24.22
N LEU A 64 -2.42 3.32 23.81
CA LEU A 64 -2.79 3.96 22.55
C LEU A 64 -2.32 3.06 21.38
N PRO A 65 -3.23 2.55 20.53
CA PRO A 65 -2.84 1.68 19.45
C PRO A 65 -2.08 2.46 18.38
N PHE A 66 -1.15 1.79 17.70
CA PHE A 66 -0.59 2.30 16.46
C PHE A 66 -1.71 2.43 15.41
N SER A 67 -1.83 3.59 14.78
CA SER A 67 -2.91 3.91 13.84
C SER A 67 -2.36 4.66 12.62
N LEU A 68 -2.96 4.39 11.47
CA LEU A 68 -2.72 5.13 10.23
C LEU A 68 -3.40 6.50 10.25
N ASP A 69 -4.55 6.59 10.91
CA ASP A 69 -5.46 7.72 10.81
C ASP A 69 -5.45 8.61 12.08
N PHE A 70 -4.74 8.18 13.13
CA PHE A 70 -4.62 8.90 14.39
C PHE A 70 -3.18 8.87 14.92
N SER A 71 -2.55 10.04 15.09
CA SER A 71 -1.17 10.12 15.57
C SER A 71 -0.94 11.31 16.50
N PHE A 72 -0.20 11.10 17.57
CA PHE A 72 0.19 12.17 18.50
C PHE A 72 1.10 13.21 17.82
N LEU A 73 0.81 14.50 18.05
CA LEU A 73 1.59 15.62 17.53
C LEU A 73 2.42 16.29 18.62
N SER A 74 1.78 16.73 19.71
CA SER A 74 2.45 17.47 20.78
C SER A 74 1.61 17.56 22.04
N LEU A 75 2.28 17.79 23.16
CA LEU A 75 1.69 18.16 24.45
C LEU A 75 2.11 19.60 24.77
N LYS A 76 1.16 20.45 25.15
CA LYS A 76 1.41 21.86 25.52
C LYS A 76 0.69 22.21 26.81
N GLU A 77 1.32 23.05 27.64
CA GLU A 77 0.63 23.72 28.74
C GLU A 77 -0.19 24.89 28.17
N ILE A 78 -1.44 25.04 28.65
CA ILE A 78 -2.30 26.16 28.31
C ILE A 78 -2.14 27.21 29.41
N THR A 79 -1.64 28.38 29.01
CA THR A 79 -1.49 29.56 29.89
C THR A 79 -2.66 30.52 29.81
N GLU A 80 -3.53 30.36 28.80
CA GLU A 80 -4.70 31.20 28.58
C GLU A 80 -5.90 30.73 29.43
N PRO A 81 -6.78 31.64 29.87
CA PRO A 81 -7.99 31.27 30.59
C PRO A 81 -8.93 30.46 29.68
N LEU A 82 -9.34 29.29 30.16
CA LEU A 82 -10.29 28.41 29.47
C LEU A 82 -11.71 28.59 30.03
N ASP A 83 -12.71 28.34 29.19
CA ASP A 83 -14.10 28.29 29.64
C ASP A 83 -14.33 26.98 30.43
N GLU A 84 -14.47 27.13 31.75
CA GLU A 84 -14.72 26.04 32.68
C GLU A 84 -15.99 25.24 32.38
N ASN A 85 -16.95 25.81 31.63
CA ASN A 85 -18.21 25.13 31.28
C ASN A 85 -18.03 24.05 30.20
N LEU A 86 -16.92 24.07 29.46
CA LEU A 86 -16.64 23.07 28.43
C LEU A 86 -16.13 21.73 29.01
N PHE A 87 -15.62 21.76 30.25
CA PHE A 87 -14.99 20.62 30.88
C PHE A 87 -15.99 19.66 31.52
N GLN A 88 -15.78 18.37 31.27
CA GLN A 88 -16.60 17.27 31.75
C GLN A 88 -15.78 16.36 32.69
N THR A 89 -16.47 15.55 33.50
CA THR A 89 -15.87 14.59 34.46
C THR A 89 -16.25 13.14 34.18
N ALA A 90 -17.11 12.89 33.17
CA ALA A 90 -17.62 11.57 32.84
C ALA A 90 -17.61 11.39 31.32
N SER A 91 -17.22 10.20 30.87
CA SER A 91 -17.35 9.80 29.47
C SER A 91 -18.77 9.30 29.22
N LEU A 92 -19.37 9.75 28.12
CA LEU A 92 -20.72 9.35 27.70
C LEU A 92 -20.73 8.12 26.80
N SER A 93 -19.56 7.67 26.36
CA SER A 93 -19.42 6.56 25.42
C SER A 93 -18.25 5.65 25.81
N LYS A 94 -18.19 4.46 25.21
CA LYS A 94 -17.08 3.52 25.41
C LYS A 94 -16.30 3.36 24.11
N PRO A 95 -14.99 3.10 24.17
CA PRO A 95 -14.23 2.72 22.99
C PRO A 95 -14.90 1.54 22.27
N LEU A 96 -15.00 1.64 20.94
CA LEU A 96 -15.58 0.59 20.11
C LEU A 96 -14.56 -0.51 19.75
N PHE A 97 -13.30 -0.29 20.07
CA PHE A 97 -12.18 -1.20 19.83
C PHE A 97 -11.44 -1.50 21.14
N MET A 98 -10.74 -2.64 21.16
CA MET A 98 -9.87 -3.01 22.27
C MET A 98 -8.56 -2.20 22.21
N ASN A 99 -8.14 -1.64 23.32
CA ASN A 99 -6.78 -1.09 23.43
C ASN A 99 -5.73 -2.21 23.43
N ALA A 100 -4.44 -1.86 23.36
CA ALA A 100 -3.36 -2.85 23.24
C ALA A 100 -3.34 -3.90 24.37
N LYS A 101 -3.64 -3.48 25.61
CA LYS A 101 -3.67 -4.36 26.78
C LYS A 101 -4.92 -5.25 26.79
N GLU A 102 -6.08 -4.69 26.52
CA GLU A 102 -7.34 -5.46 26.39
C GLU A 102 -7.23 -6.50 25.29
N HIS A 103 -6.60 -6.17 24.16
CA HIS A 103 -6.37 -7.11 23.07
C HIS A 103 -5.47 -8.27 23.50
N GLN A 104 -4.39 -7.98 24.24
CA GLN A 104 -3.52 -9.03 24.79
C GLN A 104 -4.29 -9.94 25.75
N ASP A 105 -5.04 -9.35 26.68
CA ASP A 105 -5.81 -10.06 27.70
C ASP A 105 -6.98 -10.85 27.08
N PHE A 106 -7.51 -10.43 25.93
CA PHE A 106 -8.55 -11.14 25.18
C PHE A 106 -8.02 -12.43 24.53
N LEU A 107 -6.73 -12.50 24.21
CA LEU A 107 -6.08 -13.67 23.59
C LEU A 107 -5.39 -14.60 24.61
N ASP A 108 -5.17 -14.16 25.85
CA ASP A 108 -4.52 -14.96 26.89
C ASP A 108 -5.52 -15.89 27.59
N LYS A 109 -5.31 -17.20 27.50
CA LYS A 109 -6.14 -18.25 28.12
C LYS A 109 -6.24 -18.13 29.65
N ASN A 110 -5.30 -17.44 30.30
CA ASN A 110 -5.28 -17.26 31.75
C ASN A 110 -5.98 -15.98 32.22
N SER A 111 -6.37 -15.12 31.29
CA SER A 111 -7.03 -13.85 31.58
C SER A 111 -8.53 -14.04 31.81
N SER A 112 -9.12 -13.24 32.70
CA SER A 112 -10.57 -13.15 32.86
C SER A 112 -11.30 -12.57 31.65
N LEU A 113 -10.56 -11.89 30.76
CA LEU A 113 -11.08 -11.33 29.50
C LEU A 113 -10.91 -12.29 28.31
N TYR A 114 -10.36 -13.49 28.52
CA TYR A 114 -10.14 -14.45 27.44
C TYR A 114 -11.42 -14.71 26.64
N ALA A 115 -11.35 -14.46 25.33
CA ALA A 115 -12.47 -14.62 24.39
C ALA A 115 -13.75 -13.84 24.75
N ASN A 116 -13.68 -12.87 25.67
CA ASN A 116 -14.82 -12.03 26.02
C ASN A 116 -15.01 -10.93 24.99
N ALA A 117 -15.83 -11.21 23.97
CA ALA A 117 -16.12 -10.28 22.88
C ALA A 117 -17.25 -9.27 23.21
N LEU A 118 -17.78 -9.31 24.44
CA LEU A 118 -18.89 -8.44 24.86
C LEU A 118 -18.49 -6.96 24.75
N GLY A 119 -19.31 -6.17 24.07
CA GLY A 119 -19.05 -4.75 23.86
C GLY A 119 -18.19 -4.44 22.62
N PHE A 120 -17.69 -5.46 21.91
CA PHE A 120 -16.94 -5.30 20.66
C PHE A 120 -17.58 -6.02 19.48
N VAL A 121 -18.27 -7.13 19.76
CA VAL A 121 -18.93 -7.98 18.75
C VAL A 121 -20.39 -8.24 19.17
N LYS A 122 -21.29 -8.30 18.18
CA LYS A 122 -22.72 -8.62 18.34
C LYS A 122 -23.16 -9.66 17.31
N ASN A 123 -24.36 -10.18 17.53
CA ASN A 123 -25.04 -11.11 16.60
C ASN A 123 -24.18 -12.31 16.20
N THR A 124 -23.34 -12.80 17.13
CA THR A 124 -22.47 -13.93 16.86
C THR A 124 -23.28 -15.22 16.81
N ALA A 125 -23.22 -15.93 15.69
CA ALA A 125 -23.93 -17.18 15.48
C ALA A 125 -23.09 -18.18 14.69
N PHE A 126 -23.19 -19.45 15.06
CA PHE A 126 -22.54 -20.57 14.38
C PHE A 126 -23.57 -21.59 13.96
N LYS A 127 -23.61 -21.95 12.67
CA LYS A 127 -24.65 -22.83 12.09
C LYS A 127 -26.07 -22.40 12.48
N GLY A 128 -26.31 -21.09 12.50
CA GLY A 128 -27.60 -20.49 12.89
C GLY A 128 -27.89 -20.44 14.40
N THR A 129 -27.03 -20.99 15.26
CA THR A 129 -27.19 -20.95 16.71
C THR A 129 -26.43 -19.78 17.31
N ILE A 130 -27.10 -18.95 18.12
CA ILE A 130 -26.49 -17.77 18.76
C ILE A 130 -25.48 -18.22 19.82
N ILE A 131 -24.34 -17.51 19.86
CA ILE A 131 -23.28 -17.70 20.84
C ILE A 131 -23.46 -16.70 21.99
N HIS A 132 -23.57 -17.20 23.22
CA HIS A 132 -23.88 -16.39 24.41
C HIS A 132 -22.72 -16.25 25.39
N SER A 133 -21.68 -17.08 25.27
CA SER A 133 -20.58 -17.12 26.23
C SER A 133 -19.20 -17.24 25.56
N PRO A 134 -18.11 -16.78 26.22
CA PRO A 134 -16.75 -16.98 25.73
C PRO A 134 -16.41 -18.46 25.50
N LYS A 135 -16.94 -19.36 26.34
CA LYS A 135 -16.75 -20.80 26.19
C LYS A 135 -17.36 -21.33 24.90
N GLU A 136 -18.63 -20.98 24.63
CA GLU A 136 -19.30 -21.37 23.38
C GLU A 136 -18.57 -20.83 22.15
N LEU A 137 -18.03 -19.60 22.23
CA LEU A 137 -17.22 -19.03 21.15
C LEU A 137 -15.98 -19.89 20.88
N ILE A 138 -15.23 -20.28 21.92
CA ILE A 138 -14.06 -21.14 21.78
C ILE A 138 -14.42 -22.53 21.24
N ASP A 139 -15.51 -23.14 21.73
CA ASP A 139 -15.98 -24.45 21.24
C ASP A 139 -16.35 -24.37 19.75
N CYS A 140 -17.02 -23.29 19.33
CA CYS A 140 -17.33 -23.00 17.93
C CYS A 140 -16.06 -22.83 17.08
N LEU A 141 -15.11 -21.99 17.51
CA LEU A 141 -13.88 -21.75 16.76
C LEU A 141 -13.01 -23.01 16.66
N THR A 142 -13.05 -23.87 17.68
CA THR A 142 -12.40 -25.18 17.66
C THR A 142 -13.06 -26.10 16.63
N GLN A 143 -14.40 -26.11 16.51
CA GLN A 143 -15.09 -26.82 15.44
C GLN A 143 -14.77 -26.25 14.05
N LEU A 144 -14.66 -24.92 13.92
CA LEU A 144 -14.26 -24.25 12.68
C LEU A 144 -12.85 -24.67 12.25
N LYS A 145 -11.91 -24.76 13.20
CA LYS A 145 -10.55 -25.27 12.99
C LYS A 145 -10.55 -26.68 12.41
N GLU A 146 -11.34 -27.60 12.98
CA GLU A 146 -11.46 -28.97 12.44
C GLU A 146 -12.12 -29.01 11.06
N ALA A 147 -13.10 -28.14 10.82
CA ALA A 147 -13.71 -27.98 9.49
C ALA A 147 -12.68 -27.47 8.47
N LEU A 148 -11.82 -26.50 8.82
CA LEU A 148 -10.76 -25.99 7.95
C LEU A 148 -9.73 -27.05 7.54
N LYS A 149 -9.44 -28.03 8.41
CA LYS A 149 -8.52 -29.14 8.11
C LYS A 149 -9.14 -30.13 7.10
N THR A 150 -10.45 -30.32 7.17
CA THR A 150 -11.15 -31.37 6.42
C THR A 150 -11.74 -30.85 5.10
N GLN A 151 -12.40 -29.70 5.13
CA GLN A 151 -13.11 -29.11 4.01
C GLN A 151 -12.20 -28.18 3.19
N ASP A 152 -12.60 -27.91 1.95
CA ASP A 152 -11.83 -27.07 1.04
C ASP A 152 -12.05 -25.57 1.28
N PHE A 153 -13.28 -25.19 1.63
CA PHE A 153 -13.67 -23.80 1.88
C PHE A 153 -14.64 -23.71 3.05
N ILE A 154 -14.38 -22.78 3.96
CA ILE A 154 -15.25 -22.48 5.10
C ILE A 154 -15.79 -21.06 4.98
N PRO A 155 -17.08 -20.87 4.65
CA PRO A 155 -17.68 -19.55 4.52
C PRO A 155 -17.94 -18.93 5.89
N ILE A 156 -17.49 -17.68 6.09
CA ILE A 156 -17.71 -16.90 7.29
C ILE A 156 -18.12 -15.46 6.93
N HIS A 157 -18.80 -14.78 7.85
CA HIS A 157 -19.08 -13.36 7.75
C HIS A 157 -18.26 -12.60 8.81
N THR A 158 -17.50 -11.60 8.36
CA THR A 158 -16.53 -10.85 9.17
C THR A 158 -16.90 -9.36 9.25
N SER A 159 -16.06 -8.55 9.92
CA SER A 159 -16.23 -7.09 9.92
C SER A 159 -16.14 -6.45 8.53
N ARG A 160 -15.53 -7.15 7.56
CA ARG A 160 -15.34 -6.72 6.16
C ARG A 160 -16.25 -7.46 5.17
N GLY A 161 -17.32 -8.09 5.67
CA GLY A 161 -18.28 -8.84 4.88
C GLY A 161 -17.97 -10.34 4.79
N ALA A 162 -18.66 -11.02 3.88
CA ALA A 162 -18.56 -12.46 3.69
C ALA A 162 -17.28 -12.85 2.93
N LEU A 163 -16.60 -13.89 3.42
CA LEU A 163 -15.43 -14.49 2.79
C LEU A 163 -15.36 -16.00 3.07
N SER A 164 -14.57 -16.71 2.29
CA SER A 164 -14.31 -18.14 2.48
C SER A 164 -12.85 -18.36 2.88
N LEU A 165 -12.63 -19.11 3.95
CA LEU A 165 -11.31 -19.49 4.44
C LEU A 165 -10.89 -20.86 3.89
N SER A 166 -9.61 -21.04 3.58
CA SER A 166 -9.05 -22.33 3.15
C SER A 166 -7.62 -22.54 3.66
N LEU A 167 -7.28 -23.78 4.00
CA LEU A 167 -5.89 -24.21 4.25
C LEU A 167 -5.23 -24.86 3.03
N LYS A 168 -6.03 -25.34 2.07
CA LYS A 168 -5.56 -26.20 0.98
C LYS A 168 -5.52 -25.50 -0.37
N ASN A 169 -6.39 -24.51 -0.57
CA ASN A 169 -6.56 -23.83 -1.84
C ASN A 169 -5.83 -22.49 -1.82
N PRO A 170 -4.67 -22.38 -2.50
CA PRO A 170 -3.89 -21.15 -2.51
C PRO A 170 -4.69 -19.98 -3.10
N SER A 171 -4.43 -18.79 -2.56
CA SER A 171 -5.05 -17.54 -2.97
C SER A 171 -4.00 -16.43 -2.89
N PRO A 172 -4.07 -15.43 -3.77
CA PRO A 172 -3.26 -14.23 -3.61
C PRO A 172 -3.57 -13.48 -2.30
N SER A 173 -4.70 -13.69 -1.65
CA SER A 173 -5.06 -12.99 -0.40
C SER A 173 -4.93 -13.90 0.81
N VAL A 174 -4.10 -13.52 1.78
CA VAL A 174 -3.69 -14.38 2.90
C VAL A 174 -3.78 -13.63 4.22
N ILE A 175 -4.42 -14.25 5.23
CA ILE A 175 -4.38 -13.79 6.61
C ILE A 175 -3.33 -14.61 7.35
N PHE A 176 -2.30 -13.95 7.87
CA PHE A 176 -1.29 -14.55 8.73
C PHE A 176 -1.69 -14.44 10.20
N SER A 177 -1.27 -15.38 11.01
CA SER A 177 -1.59 -15.41 12.44
C SER A 177 -0.93 -14.25 13.20
N ASP A 178 0.29 -13.88 12.82
CA ASP A 178 1.04 -12.77 13.42
C ASP A 178 2.09 -12.17 12.48
N LEU A 179 2.77 -11.12 12.93
CA LEU A 179 3.86 -10.47 12.18
C LEU A 179 5.05 -11.40 11.92
N SER A 180 5.35 -12.34 12.83
CA SER A 180 6.46 -13.27 12.68
C SER A 180 6.23 -14.19 11.47
N SER A 181 4.99 -14.66 11.31
CA SER A 181 4.55 -15.49 10.20
C SER A 181 4.67 -14.73 8.87
N VAL A 182 4.24 -13.46 8.82
CA VAL A 182 4.40 -12.59 7.64
C VAL A 182 5.88 -12.47 7.24
N LEU A 183 6.76 -12.16 8.20
CA LEU A 183 8.19 -11.95 7.95
C LEU A 183 8.92 -13.25 7.61
N SER A 184 8.40 -14.39 8.07
CA SER A 184 8.92 -15.71 7.75
C SER A 184 8.64 -16.08 6.29
N CYS A 185 7.43 -15.80 5.79
CA CYS A 185 7.02 -16.15 4.43
C CYS A 185 7.39 -15.11 3.35
N THR A 186 7.43 -13.83 3.71
CA THR A 186 7.56 -12.73 2.74
C THR A 186 8.91 -12.02 2.81
N LYS A 187 9.22 -11.23 1.78
CA LYS A 187 10.38 -10.35 1.72
C LYS A 187 10.11 -8.96 2.32
N LEU A 188 8.97 -8.77 3.01
CA LEU A 188 8.66 -7.48 3.62
C LEU A 188 9.67 -7.12 4.71
N PRO A 189 10.16 -5.86 4.74
CA PRO A 189 10.90 -5.33 5.88
C PRO A 189 10.01 -5.25 7.13
N LEU A 190 10.59 -5.42 8.31
CA LEU A 190 9.87 -5.27 9.58
C LEU A 190 9.20 -3.90 9.70
N GLU A 191 9.87 -2.82 9.30
CA GLU A 191 9.30 -1.46 9.36
C GLU A 191 8.01 -1.33 8.53
N ASP A 192 7.93 -1.99 7.39
CA ASP A 192 6.74 -1.99 6.55
C ASP A 192 5.67 -2.96 7.09
N ALA A 193 6.08 -4.12 7.59
CA ALA A 193 5.16 -5.11 8.14
C ALA A 193 4.40 -4.59 9.38
N LYS A 194 5.00 -3.70 10.19
CA LYS A 194 4.35 -3.07 11.36
C LYS A 194 3.02 -2.38 11.00
N TYR A 195 2.87 -1.88 9.77
CA TYR A 195 1.61 -1.28 9.32
C TYR A 195 0.45 -2.27 9.30
N LEU A 196 0.69 -3.57 9.05
CA LEU A 196 -0.35 -4.60 9.17
C LEU A 196 -0.90 -4.72 10.60
N ALA A 197 -0.11 -4.33 11.60
CA ALA A 197 -0.49 -4.39 13.00
C ALA A 197 -1.22 -3.13 13.48
N SER A 198 -1.37 -2.09 12.66
CA SER A 198 -2.14 -0.88 13.02
C SER A 198 -3.60 -1.22 13.36
N LEU A 199 -4.30 -0.29 14.01
CA LEU A 199 -5.70 -0.45 14.38
C LEU A 199 -6.59 -0.72 13.15
N GLU A 200 -6.28 -0.10 12.02
CA GLU A 200 -7.03 -0.22 10.77
C GLU A 200 -6.83 -1.57 10.09
N LYS A 201 -5.74 -2.29 10.41
CA LYS A 201 -5.38 -3.61 9.88
C LYS A 201 -5.40 -3.62 8.33
N PRO A 202 -4.59 -2.77 7.68
CA PRO A 202 -4.51 -2.71 6.23
C PRO A 202 -3.96 -4.02 5.65
N SER A 203 -4.00 -4.12 4.32
CA SER A 203 -3.33 -5.17 3.56
C SER A 203 -2.10 -4.60 2.86
N ILE A 204 -1.07 -5.41 2.67
CA ILE A 204 0.15 -5.03 1.93
C ILE A 204 0.45 -6.08 0.87
N LYS A 205 0.73 -5.62 -0.35
CA LYS A 205 1.27 -6.48 -1.41
C LYS A 205 2.72 -6.84 -1.08
N ALA A 206 3.00 -8.12 -0.95
CA ALA A 206 4.26 -8.65 -0.44
C ALA A 206 4.80 -9.74 -1.37
N SER A 207 6.06 -9.60 -1.80
CA SER A 207 6.73 -10.66 -2.54
C SER A 207 7.13 -11.81 -1.61
N LEU A 208 6.92 -13.04 -2.06
CA LEU A 208 7.24 -14.24 -1.30
C LEU A 208 8.73 -14.57 -1.37
N LYS A 209 9.26 -15.16 -0.30
CA LYS A 209 10.56 -15.82 -0.37
C LYS A 209 10.45 -17.07 -1.26
N SER A 210 11.51 -17.40 -1.97
CA SER A 210 11.50 -18.44 -3.02
C SER A 210 10.96 -19.79 -2.52
N VAL A 211 11.27 -20.17 -1.28
CA VAL A 211 10.82 -21.45 -0.67
C VAL A 211 9.30 -21.56 -0.48
N PHE A 212 8.56 -20.44 -0.54
CA PHE A 212 7.11 -20.42 -0.38
C PHE A 212 6.34 -20.26 -1.69
N LYS A 213 7.00 -19.89 -2.80
CA LYS A 213 6.31 -19.64 -4.08
C LYS A 213 5.47 -20.83 -4.56
N ASP A 214 5.99 -22.05 -4.38
CA ASP A 214 5.26 -23.28 -4.73
C ASP A 214 4.06 -23.56 -3.82
N THR A 215 4.16 -23.24 -2.53
CA THR A 215 3.08 -23.41 -1.55
C THR A 215 1.92 -22.46 -1.84
N PHE A 216 2.24 -21.20 -2.17
CA PHE A 216 1.24 -20.17 -2.42
C PHE A 216 0.79 -20.12 -3.90
N LYS A 217 1.48 -20.84 -4.80
CA LYS A 217 1.27 -20.80 -6.26
C LYS A 217 1.25 -19.37 -6.81
N ASN A 218 2.07 -18.51 -6.23
CA ASN A 218 2.18 -17.11 -6.57
C ASN A 218 3.58 -16.59 -6.22
N ASP A 219 4.02 -15.55 -6.92
CA ASP A 219 5.24 -14.80 -6.56
C ASP A 219 4.97 -13.77 -5.47
N GLU A 220 3.74 -13.26 -5.41
CA GLU A 220 3.33 -12.20 -4.51
C GLU A 220 1.95 -12.49 -3.92
N ILE A 221 1.71 -11.93 -2.75
CA ILE A 221 0.42 -12.04 -2.06
C ILE A 221 0.01 -10.69 -1.48
N ILE A 222 -1.27 -10.56 -1.17
CA ILE A 222 -1.85 -9.53 -0.33
C ILE A 222 -1.85 -10.07 1.10
N ALA A 223 -0.82 -9.71 1.86
CA ALA A 223 -0.63 -10.09 3.25
C ALA A 223 -1.54 -9.25 4.15
N GLN A 224 -2.20 -9.93 5.09
CA GLN A 224 -3.09 -9.34 6.10
C GLN A 224 -2.79 -9.97 7.47
N LEU A 225 -3.09 -9.23 8.53
CA LEU A 225 -3.25 -9.77 9.87
C LEU A 225 -4.75 -9.88 10.21
N PRO A 226 -5.11 -10.62 11.28
CA PRO A 226 -6.51 -10.79 11.66
C PRO A 226 -7.07 -9.42 12.05
N PHE A 227 -8.08 -8.98 11.31
CA PHE A 227 -8.53 -7.59 11.34
C PHE A 227 -9.71 -7.33 12.27
N ASP A 228 -10.18 -8.36 12.97
CA ASP A 228 -11.23 -8.26 13.98
C ASP A 228 -11.02 -9.25 15.14
N PRO A 229 -11.74 -9.09 16.27
CA PRO A 229 -11.54 -9.93 17.45
C PRO A 229 -11.72 -11.43 17.20
N ILE A 230 -12.71 -11.81 16.39
CA ILE A 230 -13.05 -13.22 16.18
C ILE A 230 -11.98 -13.90 15.31
N LEU A 231 -11.49 -13.23 14.27
CA LEU A 231 -10.37 -13.72 13.47
C LEU A 231 -9.08 -13.83 14.29
N ASN A 232 -8.83 -12.89 15.22
CA ASN A 232 -7.65 -12.98 16.10
C ASN A 232 -7.70 -14.23 16.97
N LEU A 233 -8.85 -14.57 17.57
CA LEU A 233 -9.02 -15.82 18.32
C LEU A 233 -8.84 -17.05 17.43
N LEU A 234 -9.47 -17.05 16.24
CA LEU A 234 -9.36 -18.17 15.31
C LEU A 234 -7.90 -18.41 14.91
N CYS A 235 -7.17 -17.36 14.54
CA CYS A 235 -5.77 -17.47 14.15
C CYS A 235 -4.87 -17.89 15.32
N ARG A 236 -5.17 -17.45 16.56
CA ARG A 236 -4.48 -17.96 17.76
C ARG A 236 -4.70 -19.47 17.96
N ILE A 237 -5.94 -19.93 17.81
CA ILE A 237 -6.30 -21.36 17.91
C ILE A 237 -5.61 -22.19 16.82
N LEU A 238 -5.51 -21.66 15.60
CA LEU A 238 -4.79 -22.29 14.49
C LEU A 238 -3.27 -22.32 14.74
N GLN A 239 -2.72 -21.24 15.28
CA GLN A 239 -1.30 -21.12 15.61
C GLN A 239 -0.86 -22.13 16.69
N ASP A 240 -1.71 -22.41 17.68
CA ASP A 240 -1.46 -23.47 18.68
C ASP A 240 -1.26 -24.87 18.05
N GLU A 241 -1.68 -25.05 16.79
CA GLU A 241 -1.54 -26.28 16.01
C GLU A 241 -0.49 -26.16 14.89
N GLY A 242 0.33 -25.10 14.91
CA GLY A 242 1.37 -24.86 13.91
C GLY A 242 0.86 -24.34 12.57
N ILE A 243 -0.39 -23.85 12.50
CA ILE A 243 -0.95 -23.24 11.29
C ILE A 243 -0.73 -21.72 11.37
N GLU A 244 0.19 -21.22 10.56
CA GLU A 244 0.65 -19.82 10.59
C GLU A 244 -0.14 -18.86 9.68
N PHE A 245 -0.94 -19.39 8.77
CA PHE A 245 -1.74 -18.59 7.84
C PHE A 245 -2.95 -19.33 7.30
N VAL A 246 -3.90 -18.57 6.76
CA VAL A 246 -5.09 -19.05 6.05
C VAL A 246 -5.28 -18.29 4.74
N PHE A 247 -5.66 -19.00 3.69
CA PHE A 247 -6.03 -18.40 2.41
C PHE A 247 -7.46 -17.85 2.48
N THR A 248 -7.68 -16.71 1.82
CA THR A 248 -8.98 -16.04 1.77
C THR A 248 -9.50 -15.97 0.34
N HIS A 249 -10.79 -16.24 0.18
CA HIS A 249 -11.48 -16.27 -1.10
C HIS A 249 -12.77 -15.45 -1.01
N ALA A 250 -13.20 -14.88 -2.13
CA ALA A 250 -14.53 -14.27 -2.19
C ALA A 250 -15.59 -15.35 -1.91
N ASN A 251 -16.56 -15.04 -1.06
CA ASN A 251 -17.69 -15.93 -0.83
C ASN A 251 -18.90 -15.44 -1.62
N HIS A 252 -19.44 -16.32 -2.47
CA HIS A 252 -20.68 -16.08 -3.21
C HIS A 252 -21.86 -16.89 -2.66
N SER A 253 -21.63 -17.73 -1.64
CA SER A 253 -22.69 -18.50 -0.97
C SER A 253 -23.49 -17.61 -0.01
N GLN A 254 -24.80 -17.86 0.05
CA GLN A 254 -25.69 -17.24 1.06
C GLN A 254 -25.56 -17.88 2.44
N GLU A 255 -25.11 -19.14 2.51
CA GLU A 255 -24.94 -19.85 3.79
C GLU A 255 -23.53 -19.64 4.34
N VAL A 256 -23.45 -18.97 5.49
CA VAL A 256 -22.22 -18.77 6.26
C VAL A 256 -22.22 -19.66 7.50
N LEU A 257 -21.09 -20.28 7.79
CA LEU A 257 -20.94 -21.20 8.91
C LEU A 257 -20.82 -20.45 10.24
N LEU A 258 -20.09 -19.33 10.22
CA LEU A 258 -19.93 -18.41 11.34
C LEU A 258 -20.30 -17.00 10.88
N HIS A 259 -21.17 -16.34 11.62
CA HIS A 259 -21.57 -14.96 11.41
C HIS A 259 -21.34 -14.15 12.68
N TYR A 260 -20.85 -12.93 12.53
CA TYR A 260 -20.76 -11.95 13.59
C TYR A 260 -20.67 -10.53 13.01
N GLU A 261 -20.97 -9.55 13.86
CA GLU A 261 -20.89 -8.13 13.53
C GLU A 261 -20.00 -7.41 14.54
N THR A 262 -18.98 -6.71 14.07
CA THR A 262 -18.15 -5.86 14.94
C THR A 262 -18.74 -4.46 15.06
N LEU A 263 -18.52 -3.84 16.22
CA LEU A 263 -18.91 -2.46 16.47
C LEU A 263 -17.94 -1.46 15.85
N PHE A 264 -16.64 -1.72 15.95
CA PHE A 264 -15.63 -1.00 15.20
C PHE A 264 -15.41 -1.66 13.85
N ARG A 265 -15.58 -0.89 12.78
CA ARG A 265 -15.44 -1.36 11.40
C ARG A 265 -14.45 -0.46 10.68
N THR A 266 -13.47 -1.09 10.04
CA THR A 266 -12.53 -0.39 9.17
C THR A 266 -12.65 -0.95 7.76
N PRO A 267 -12.67 -0.08 6.73
CA PRO A 267 -12.72 -0.54 5.36
C PRO A 267 -11.49 -1.39 5.04
N LYS A 268 -11.61 -2.29 4.06
CA LYS A 268 -10.46 -3.01 3.54
C LYS A 268 -9.56 -2.01 2.80
N ARG A 269 -8.39 -1.71 3.38
CA ARG A 269 -7.39 -0.83 2.78
C ARG A 269 -6.24 -1.66 2.22
N LEU A 270 -5.82 -1.38 0.99
CA LEU A 270 -4.56 -1.88 0.45
C LEU A 270 -3.57 -0.71 0.45
N ILE A 271 -2.39 -0.90 1.02
CA ILE A 271 -1.41 0.17 1.13
C ILE A 271 -0.04 -0.26 0.60
N THR A 272 0.75 0.74 0.20
CA THR A 272 2.18 0.61 -0.09
C THR A 272 2.95 1.58 0.81
N PRO A 273 3.55 1.10 1.92
CA PRO A 273 4.32 1.95 2.81
C PRO A 273 5.68 2.31 2.20
N THR A 274 6.11 3.53 2.49
CA THR A 274 7.45 4.06 2.18
C THR A 274 8.05 4.68 3.44
N LYS A 275 9.33 5.05 3.37
CA LYS A 275 10.00 5.75 4.49
C LYS A 275 9.38 7.10 4.87
N LYS A 276 8.63 7.75 3.97
CA LYS A 276 8.12 9.11 4.17
C LYS A 276 6.60 9.18 4.36
N PHE A 277 5.86 8.26 3.75
CA PHE A 277 4.40 8.24 3.79
C PHE A 277 3.87 6.85 3.43
N VAL A 278 2.57 6.66 3.61
CA VAL A 278 1.84 5.46 3.21
C VAL A 278 0.96 5.82 2.01
N LEU A 279 1.16 5.14 0.88
CA LEU A 279 0.27 5.27 -0.29
C LEU A 279 -0.92 4.33 -0.10
N GLU A 280 -2.13 4.83 -0.33
CA GLU A 280 -3.33 3.99 -0.34
C GLU A 280 -3.71 3.63 -1.77
N ASN A 281 -3.81 2.33 -2.05
CA ASN A 281 -4.01 1.77 -3.39
C ASN A 281 -5.50 1.59 -3.70
N ASN A 282 -6.28 2.64 -3.47
CA ASN A 282 -7.73 2.61 -3.71
C ASN A 282 -8.01 2.81 -5.19
N LEU A 283 -8.81 1.91 -5.79
CA LEU A 283 -9.30 2.08 -7.15
C LEU A 283 -10.68 2.74 -7.11
N SER A 284 -10.92 3.67 -8.03
CA SER A 284 -12.25 4.23 -8.19
C SER A 284 -13.16 3.21 -8.87
N ALA A 285 -14.29 2.91 -8.22
CA ALA A 285 -15.39 2.16 -8.82
C ALA A 285 -16.25 3.03 -9.77
N ILE A 286 -15.98 4.35 -9.84
CA ILE A 286 -16.65 5.27 -10.76
C ILE A 286 -16.00 5.12 -12.13
N ALA A 287 -16.82 4.88 -13.15
CA ALA A 287 -16.37 4.85 -14.54
C ALA A 287 -16.03 6.27 -15.03
N PHE A 288 -14.74 6.58 -15.12
CA PHE A 288 -14.26 7.75 -15.84
C PHE A 288 -14.19 7.43 -17.34
N LYS A 289 -14.48 8.42 -18.19
CA LYS A 289 -14.41 8.26 -19.65
C LYS A 289 -12.98 7.98 -20.10
N ASP A 290 -12.02 8.69 -19.53
CA ASP A 290 -10.60 8.61 -19.83
C ASP A 290 -9.74 9.12 -18.65
N GLU A 291 -8.43 8.94 -18.77
CA GLU A 291 -7.48 9.33 -17.74
C GLU A 291 -7.39 10.86 -17.55
N LEU A 292 -7.74 11.66 -18.57
CA LEU A 292 -7.74 13.11 -18.42
C LEU A 292 -8.91 13.56 -17.57
N GLU A 293 -10.09 12.94 -17.72
CA GLU A 293 -11.21 13.18 -16.83
C GLU A 293 -10.89 12.80 -15.39
N PHE A 294 -10.26 11.64 -15.17
CA PHE A 294 -9.80 11.20 -13.86
C PHE A 294 -8.85 12.20 -13.19
N LEU A 295 -7.91 12.78 -13.96
CA LEU A 295 -6.87 13.68 -13.43
C LEU A 295 -7.29 15.15 -13.35
N LYS A 296 -8.54 15.52 -13.69
CA LYS A 296 -8.99 16.93 -13.67
C LYS A 296 -9.03 17.52 -12.26
N GLU A 297 -9.18 16.70 -11.23
CA GLU A 297 -9.36 17.13 -9.84
C GLU A 297 -8.06 17.56 -9.14
N THR A 298 -6.93 17.63 -9.84
CA THR A 298 -5.60 17.90 -9.25
C THR A 298 -5.10 19.33 -9.56
N PRO A 299 -5.70 20.40 -8.98
CA PRO A 299 -5.42 21.77 -9.40
C PRO A 299 -3.97 22.18 -9.10
N HIS A 300 -3.39 22.97 -10.00
CA HIS A 300 -2.10 23.66 -9.80
C HIS A 300 -0.92 22.73 -9.40
N SER A 301 -0.75 21.63 -10.14
CA SER A 301 0.29 20.63 -9.87
C SER A 301 0.95 20.08 -11.13
N VAL A 302 2.19 19.60 -11.00
CA VAL A 302 2.75 18.66 -11.97
C VAL A 302 2.11 17.29 -11.70
N VAL A 303 1.53 16.67 -12.72
CA VAL A 303 0.78 15.42 -12.57
C VAL A 303 1.53 14.30 -13.28
N LEU A 304 1.81 13.22 -12.55
CA LEU A 304 2.40 12.01 -13.08
C LEU A 304 1.40 10.87 -12.97
N TYR A 305 1.02 10.30 -14.10
CA TYR A 305 0.12 9.17 -14.18
C TYR A 305 0.80 7.98 -14.87
N LEU A 306 1.03 6.92 -14.11
CA LEU A 306 1.67 5.69 -14.58
C LEU A 306 0.77 4.49 -14.26
N SER A 307 0.07 3.98 -15.26
CA SER A 307 -0.89 2.88 -15.12
C SER A 307 -0.45 1.67 -15.93
N PHE A 308 -0.66 0.47 -15.39
CA PHE A 308 -0.48 -0.79 -16.12
C PHE A 308 -1.45 -0.95 -17.29
N LYS A 309 -2.59 -0.24 -17.27
CA LYS A 309 -3.67 -0.42 -18.26
C LYS A 309 -3.91 0.81 -19.13
N ARG A 310 -3.52 1.99 -18.67
CA ARG A 310 -3.85 3.27 -19.32
C ARG A 310 -2.60 3.98 -19.83
N PRO A 311 -2.74 4.90 -20.79
CA PRO A 311 -1.63 5.70 -21.28
C PRO A 311 -0.90 6.42 -20.14
N THR A 312 0.43 6.50 -20.26
CA THR A 312 1.23 7.29 -19.33
C THR A 312 0.98 8.78 -19.61
N ARG A 313 0.81 9.59 -18.57
CA ARG A 313 0.63 11.05 -18.69
C ARG A 313 1.60 11.79 -17.78
N LEU A 314 2.28 12.77 -18.36
CA LEU A 314 3.18 13.69 -17.68
C LEU A 314 2.66 15.10 -17.99
N LEU A 315 1.88 15.64 -17.06
CA LEU A 315 1.05 16.81 -17.30
C LEU A 315 1.40 17.97 -16.35
N LEU A 316 0.98 19.15 -16.75
CA LEU A 316 0.81 20.31 -15.88
C LEU A 316 -0.68 20.59 -15.77
N HIS A 317 -1.21 20.59 -14.55
CA HIS A 317 -2.52 21.17 -14.27
C HIS A 317 -2.31 22.62 -13.87
N ALA A 318 -2.74 23.55 -14.71
CA ALA A 318 -2.69 24.98 -14.42
C ALA A 318 -3.85 25.70 -15.12
N ASN A 319 -4.45 26.67 -14.44
CA ASN A 319 -5.58 27.47 -14.94
C ASN A 319 -6.73 26.59 -15.47
N ASP A 320 -7.14 25.58 -14.68
CA ASP A 320 -8.20 24.62 -15.02
C ASP A 320 -7.98 23.86 -16.33
N SER A 321 -6.71 23.74 -16.76
CA SER A 321 -6.33 23.03 -17.97
C SER A 321 -5.20 22.04 -17.69
N LEU A 322 -5.33 20.84 -18.27
CA LEU A 322 -4.28 19.84 -18.29
C LEU A 322 -3.48 19.99 -19.59
N LYS A 323 -2.18 20.22 -19.46
CA LYS A 323 -1.26 20.34 -20.59
C LYS A 323 -0.19 19.26 -20.52
N THR A 324 0.03 18.56 -21.62
CA THR A 324 1.10 17.57 -21.72
C THR A 324 2.46 18.27 -21.71
N LEU A 325 3.29 17.92 -20.72
CA LEU A 325 4.66 18.41 -20.59
C LEU A 325 5.64 17.56 -21.40
N LEU A 326 5.43 16.23 -21.44
CA LEU A 326 6.29 15.31 -22.15
C LEU A 326 5.47 14.20 -22.80
N SER A 327 5.66 14.00 -24.10
CA SER A 327 5.10 12.85 -24.81
C SER A 327 5.92 11.59 -24.51
N VAL A 328 5.19 10.51 -24.26
CA VAL A 328 5.70 9.16 -24.03
C VAL A 328 5.22 8.20 -25.13
N SER A 329 4.71 8.75 -26.24
CA SER A 329 4.35 7.98 -27.41
C SER A 329 5.61 7.38 -28.05
N PHE A 330 5.55 6.10 -28.40
CA PHE A 330 6.66 5.40 -29.03
C PHE A 330 6.20 4.53 -30.19
N ASP A 331 7.10 4.37 -31.15
CA ASP A 331 7.03 3.35 -32.19
C ASP A 331 8.33 2.53 -32.12
N PHE A 332 8.18 1.22 -31.96
CA PHE A 332 9.29 0.29 -31.83
C PHE A 332 10.15 0.27 -33.09
N ASN A 333 9.54 0.27 -34.28
CA ASN A 333 10.26 0.19 -35.55
C ASN A 333 11.07 1.45 -35.79
N GLN A 334 10.51 2.61 -35.50
CA GLN A 334 11.22 3.89 -35.54
C GLN A 334 12.39 3.88 -34.56
N SER A 335 12.16 3.50 -33.31
CA SER A 335 13.20 3.44 -32.27
C SER A 335 14.33 2.48 -32.64
N PHE A 336 13.98 1.31 -33.18
CA PHE A 336 14.93 0.29 -33.62
C PHE A 336 15.68 0.72 -34.90
N ASN A 337 15.04 1.42 -35.82
CA ASN A 337 15.70 1.97 -37.01
C ASN A 337 16.68 3.09 -36.64
N LEU A 338 16.36 3.94 -35.66
CA LEU A 338 17.30 4.93 -35.13
C LEU A 338 18.56 4.29 -34.55
N LEU A 339 18.45 3.13 -33.89
CA LEU A 339 19.62 2.38 -33.41
C LEU A 339 20.53 1.91 -34.56
N LYS A 340 19.96 1.56 -35.72
CA LYS A 340 20.73 1.14 -36.89
C LYS A 340 21.47 2.29 -37.56
N GLN A 341 20.94 3.51 -37.45
CA GLN A 341 21.51 4.72 -38.06
C GLN A 341 22.63 5.33 -37.21
N ASP A 342 22.57 5.20 -35.88
CA ASP A 342 23.62 5.65 -34.97
C ASP A 342 24.84 4.71 -35.05
N GLU A 343 26.03 5.28 -35.28
CA GLU A 343 27.25 4.50 -35.52
C GLU A 343 27.63 3.63 -34.30
N LYS A 344 27.48 4.16 -33.08
CA LYS A 344 27.81 3.43 -31.85
C LYS A 344 26.76 2.35 -31.59
N ALA A 345 25.48 2.71 -31.72
CA ALA A 345 24.38 1.78 -31.50
C ALA A 345 24.34 0.64 -32.54
N SER A 346 24.67 0.91 -33.80
CA SER A 346 24.73 -0.12 -34.84
C SER A 346 25.84 -1.13 -34.61
N ARG A 347 27.00 -0.70 -34.09
CA ARG A 347 28.06 -1.61 -33.62
C ARG A 347 27.60 -2.47 -32.45
N MET A 348 26.89 -1.87 -31.49
CA MET A 348 26.27 -2.60 -30.37
C MET A 348 25.26 -3.64 -30.87
N LEU A 349 24.39 -3.30 -31.83
CA LEU A 349 23.43 -4.24 -32.41
C LEU A 349 24.11 -5.42 -33.11
N LYS A 350 25.21 -5.19 -33.84
CA LYS A 350 26.00 -6.28 -34.45
C LYS A 350 26.55 -7.22 -33.39
N ASN A 351 27.11 -6.68 -32.31
CA ASN A 351 27.60 -7.49 -31.19
C ASN A 351 26.46 -8.25 -30.51
N TYR A 352 25.28 -7.63 -30.38
CA TYR A 352 24.07 -8.26 -29.84
C TYR A 352 23.64 -9.45 -30.69
N ALA A 353 23.59 -9.29 -32.01
CA ALA A 353 23.26 -10.34 -32.96
C ALA A 353 24.23 -11.53 -32.88
N THR A 354 25.53 -11.25 -32.69
CA THR A 354 26.55 -12.30 -32.54
C THR A 354 26.40 -13.05 -31.22
N LYS A 355 26.18 -12.35 -30.10
CA LYS A 355 26.10 -12.97 -28.77
C LYS A 355 24.75 -13.69 -28.55
N PHE A 356 23.68 -13.17 -29.14
CA PHE A 356 22.31 -13.61 -28.93
C PHE A 356 21.56 -13.82 -30.25
N PRO A 357 22.04 -14.72 -31.14
CA PRO A 357 21.53 -14.84 -32.51
C PRO A 357 20.04 -15.18 -32.57
N ASN A 358 19.58 -16.11 -31.73
CA ASN A 358 18.17 -16.50 -31.68
C ASN A 358 17.27 -15.35 -31.22
N PHE A 359 17.66 -14.62 -30.17
CA PHE A 359 16.89 -13.47 -29.69
C PHE A 359 16.89 -12.33 -30.71
N TYR A 360 18.03 -12.06 -31.35
CA TYR A 360 18.11 -11.03 -32.37
C TYR A 360 17.23 -11.33 -33.58
N ALA A 361 17.15 -12.59 -34.03
CA ALA A 361 16.23 -13.01 -35.08
C ALA A 361 14.77 -12.69 -34.71
N ARG A 362 14.36 -12.98 -33.47
CA ARG A 362 13.02 -12.66 -32.95
C ARG A 362 12.75 -11.15 -32.91
N ILE A 363 13.74 -10.34 -32.53
CA ILE A 363 13.65 -8.87 -32.57
C ILE A 363 13.42 -8.37 -34.02
N LEU A 364 14.11 -8.96 -35.00
CA LEU A 364 13.90 -8.65 -36.42
C LEU A 364 12.49 -9.02 -36.90
N GLU A 365 11.95 -10.15 -36.44
CA GLU A 365 10.56 -10.53 -36.72
C GLU A 365 9.56 -9.56 -36.10
N LEU A 366 9.77 -9.16 -34.84
CA LEU A 366 8.96 -8.13 -34.18
C LEU A 366 8.91 -6.84 -35.00
N SER A 367 10.03 -6.46 -35.63
CA SER A 367 10.11 -5.22 -36.40
C SER A 367 9.25 -5.19 -37.67
N LYS A 368 8.58 -6.31 -38.00
CA LYS A 368 7.59 -6.40 -39.08
C LYS A 368 6.20 -5.97 -38.64
N TYR A 369 5.94 -5.91 -37.33
CA TYR A 369 4.67 -5.50 -36.77
C TYR A 369 4.72 -4.04 -36.34
N GLN A 370 3.57 -3.35 -36.37
CA GLN A 370 3.44 -1.99 -35.85
C GLN A 370 3.23 -2.06 -34.33
N LEU A 371 4.34 -2.10 -33.59
CA LEU A 371 4.34 -2.06 -32.14
C LEU A 371 4.63 -0.64 -31.67
N GLY A 372 3.73 -0.09 -30.87
CA GLY A 372 3.82 1.27 -30.37
C GLY A 372 2.69 1.53 -29.39
N GLY A 373 2.72 2.70 -28.76
CA GLY A 373 1.70 3.08 -27.81
C GLY A 373 2.06 4.36 -27.07
N GLU A 374 1.22 4.71 -26.12
CA GLU A 374 1.38 5.90 -25.26
C GLU A 374 1.64 5.54 -23.80
N ASN A 375 1.87 4.26 -23.50
CA ASN A 375 2.17 3.79 -22.16
C ASN A 375 3.63 3.35 -22.05
N LEU A 376 4.37 3.97 -21.13
CA LEU A 376 5.75 3.60 -20.84
C LEU A 376 5.88 2.13 -20.39
N LEU A 377 4.86 1.60 -19.72
CA LEU A 377 4.87 0.21 -19.23
C LEU A 377 4.66 -0.80 -20.36
N ASP A 378 3.98 -0.42 -21.45
CA ASP A 378 3.93 -1.24 -22.67
C ASP A 378 5.31 -1.31 -23.34
N PHE A 379 6.07 -0.22 -23.29
CA PHE A 379 7.46 -0.26 -23.74
C PHE A 379 8.32 -1.18 -22.86
N PHE A 380 8.07 -1.29 -21.55
CA PHE A 380 8.77 -2.26 -20.69
C PHE A 380 8.49 -3.72 -21.08
N GLN A 381 7.30 -4.03 -21.63
CA GLN A 381 7.01 -5.35 -22.21
C GLN A 381 7.96 -5.69 -23.36
N ILE A 382 8.09 -4.74 -24.29
CA ILE A 382 8.95 -4.88 -25.45
C ILE A 382 10.42 -4.93 -25.02
N LEU A 383 10.81 -4.11 -24.04
CA LEU A 383 12.16 -4.11 -23.51
C LEU A 383 12.51 -5.44 -22.83
N GLY A 384 11.60 -6.00 -22.02
CA GLY A 384 11.77 -7.32 -21.42
C GLY A 384 11.97 -8.43 -22.46
N PHE A 385 11.20 -8.38 -23.56
CA PHE A 385 11.39 -9.27 -24.71
C PHE A 385 12.76 -9.07 -25.38
N VAL A 386 13.14 -7.83 -25.68
CA VAL A 386 14.42 -7.48 -26.32
C VAL A 386 15.61 -7.98 -25.49
N LEU A 387 15.53 -7.87 -24.16
CA LEU A 387 16.57 -8.31 -23.22
C LEU A 387 16.58 -9.84 -23.00
N GLY A 388 15.55 -10.55 -23.47
CA GLY A 388 15.40 -11.99 -23.31
C GLY A 388 14.96 -12.41 -21.90
N TYR A 389 14.14 -11.60 -21.23
CA TYR A 389 13.56 -11.90 -19.92
C TYR A 389 12.31 -12.78 -20.00
N SER A 390 11.59 -12.69 -21.11
CA SER A 390 10.36 -13.41 -21.38
C SER A 390 10.31 -13.79 -22.85
N GLU A 391 9.73 -14.94 -23.15
CA GLU A 391 9.43 -15.33 -24.53
C GLU A 391 8.16 -14.65 -25.06
N ASP A 392 7.30 -14.13 -24.19
CA ASP A 392 6.10 -13.38 -24.54
C ASP A 392 6.15 -11.93 -24.05
N PHE A 393 5.24 -11.08 -24.53
CA PHE A 393 5.07 -9.74 -23.98
C PHE A 393 4.44 -9.80 -22.59
N CYS A 394 5.27 -9.63 -21.55
CA CYS A 394 4.85 -9.61 -20.16
C CYS A 394 5.26 -8.29 -19.50
N ALA A 395 4.27 -7.47 -19.13
CA ALA A 395 4.47 -6.14 -18.53
C ALA A 395 5.25 -6.19 -17.24
N GLN A 396 5.10 -7.29 -16.53
CA GLN A 396 5.70 -7.48 -15.22
C GLN A 396 7.09 -8.10 -15.31
N SER A 397 7.62 -8.47 -16.49
CA SER A 397 8.93 -9.15 -16.58
C SER A 397 10.07 -8.31 -15.97
N VAL A 398 10.20 -7.05 -16.39
CA VAL A 398 11.19 -6.11 -15.83
C VAL A 398 10.91 -5.86 -14.34
N ILE A 399 9.66 -5.62 -13.97
CA ILE A 399 9.29 -5.24 -12.60
C ILE A 399 9.51 -6.42 -11.62
N SER A 400 9.13 -7.64 -12.02
CA SER A 400 9.29 -8.85 -11.22
C SER A 400 10.77 -9.17 -11.01
N LEU A 401 11.59 -9.06 -12.05
CA LEU A 401 13.04 -9.21 -11.91
C LEU A 401 13.65 -8.12 -11.01
N ALA A 402 13.17 -6.88 -11.10
CA ALA A 402 13.63 -5.81 -10.21
C ALA A 402 13.32 -6.12 -8.73
N LYS A 403 12.17 -6.73 -8.42
CA LYS A 403 11.82 -7.17 -7.05
C LYS A 403 12.70 -8.29 -6.51
N GLU A 404 13.28 -9.09 -7.38
CA GLU A 404 14.24 -10.14 -7.01
C GLU A 404 15.65 -9.60 -6.77
N CYS A 405 15.91 -8.33 -7.13
CA CYS A 405 17.22 -7.72 -6.97
C CYS A 405 17.57 -7.47 -5.50
N LEU A 406 18.69 -8.04 -5.05
CA LEU A 406 19.23 -7.85 -3.70
C LEU A 406 20.25 -6.71 -3.61
N ARG A 407 20.56 -6.06 -4.74
CA ARG A 407 21.53 -4.95 -4.81
C ARG A 407 20.81 -3.61 -4.66
N PRO A 408 21.44 -2.61 -4.04
CA PRO A 408 20.80 -1.32 -3.80
C PRO A 408 20.74 -0.40 -5.03
N LYS A 409 21.47 -0.73 -6.11
CA LYS A 409 21.55 0.06 -7.34
C LYS A 409 21.73 -0.83 -8.56
N GLY A 410 21.19 -0.37 -9.68
CA GLY A 410 21.45 -0.94 -11.00
C GLY A 410 22.30 -0.03 -11.89
N PRO A 411 22.63 -0.47 -13.12
CA PRO A 411 23.30 0.38 -14.09
C PRO A 411 22.40 1.54 -14.54
N ARG A 412 23.02 2.66 -14.92
CA ARG A 412 22.29 3.86 -15.37
C ARG A 412 21.80 3.70 -16.81
N ILE A 413 20.49 3.79 -17.02
CA ILE A 413 19.82 3.75 -18.32
C ILE A 413 19.53 5.19 -18.79
N ASP A 414 19.77 5.46 -20.07
CA ASP A 414 19.66 6.80 -20.63
C ASP A 414 18.22 7.18 -21.00
N TYR A 415 17.47 7.69 -20.02
CA TYR A 415 16.20 8.40 -20.26
C TYR A 415 16.50 9.84 -20.72
N LYS A 416 16.42 10.08 -22.04
CA LYS A 416 16.70 11.39 -22.66
C LYS A 416 15.45 11.97 -23.30
N ILE A 417 15.37 13.29 -23.37
CA ILE A 417 14.28 14.01 -24.04
C ILE A 417 14.72 14.41 -25.45
N LEU A 418 13.93 14.06 -26.44
CA LEU A 418 13.96 14.64 -27.78
C LEU A 418 13.21 15.96 -27.76
N LYS A 419 13.78 16.98 -28.39
CA LYS A 419 13.10 18.22 -28.72
C LYS A 419 12.91 18.25 -30.22
N ASP A 420 11.68 18.35 -30.68
CA ASP A 420 11.41 18.65 -32.08
C ASP A 420 11.40 20.16 -32.34
N ASP A 421 11.42 20.54 -33.62
CA ASP A 421 11.41 21.93 -34.05
C ASP A 421 10.10 22.66 -33.69
N SER A 422 9.07 21.93 -33.26
CA SER A 422 7.78 22.46 -32.80
C SER A 422 7.72 22.67 -31.27
N PHE A 423 8.87 22.59 -30.58
CA PHE A 423 9.01 22.65 -29.13
C PHE A 423 8.27 21.54 -28.37
N LYS A 424 7.81 20.50 -29.05
CA LYS A 424 7.25 19.32 -28.38
C LYS A 424 8.40 18.47 -27.86
N MET A 425 8.28 18.11 -26.59
CA MET A 425 9.22 17.23 -25.92
C MET A 425 8.69 15.80 -25.96
N ALA A 426 9.55 14.85 -26.32
CA ALA A 426 9.22 13.42 -26.32
C ALA A 426 10.34 12.59 -25.68
N LEU A 427 9.99 11.46 -25.07
CA LEU A 427 10.99 10.55 -24.50
C LEU A 427 11.73 9.78 -25.61
N ASN A 428 13.06 9.65 -25.48
CA ASN A 428 13.90 8.95 -26.45
C ASN A 428 14.02 7.45 -26.14
N PHE A 429 13.07 6.67 -26.65
CA PHE A 429 13.04 5.21 -26.45
C PHE A 429 14.24 4.47 -27.09
N SER A 430 14.80 5.00 -28.18
CA SER A 430 16.00 4.44 -28.80
C SER A 430 17.20 4.46 -27.85
N LYS A 431 17.40 5.55 -27.09
CA LYS A 431 18.49 5.63 -26.10
C LYS A 431 18.27 4.70 -24.90
N ILE A 432 17.03 4.50 -24.47
CA ILE A 432 16.69 3.54 -23.43
C ILE A 432 17.05 2.11 -23.89
N MET A 433 16.61 1.71 -25.09
CA MET A 433 16.96 0.41 -25.67
C MET A 433 18.47 0.23 -25.80
N HIS A 434 19.16 1.24 -26.33
CA HIS A 434 20.61 1.21 -26.53
C HIS A 434 21.36 0.89 -25.23
N SER A 435 21.07 1.64 -24.16
CA SER A 435 21.77 1.48 -22.88
C SER A 435 21.44 0.13 -22.24
N ALA A 436 20.18 -0.29 -22.25
CA ALA A 436 19.77 -1.59 -21.71
C ALA A 436 20.42 -2.77 -22.45
N MET A 437 20.40 -2.77 -23.79
CA MET A 437 21.05 -3.80 -24.61
C MET A 437 22.58 -3.83 -24.41
N SER A 438 23.20 -2.67 -24.21
CA SER A 438 24.64 -2.57 -23.93
C SER A 438 25.01 -3.24 -22.60
N PHE A 439 24.24 -3.00 -21.54
CA PHE A 439 24.47 -3.68 -20.25
C PHE A 439 24.18 -5.18 -20.32
N ARG A 440 23.14 -5.58 -21.07
CA ARG A 440 22.88 -6.99 -21.34
C ARG A 440 24.05 -7.67 -22.05
N LEU A 441 24.64 -7.00 -23.05
CA LEU A 441 25.85 -7.47 -23.73
C LEU A 441 27.05 -7.59 -22.80
N ALA A 442 27.20 -6.65 -21.85
CA ALA A 442 28.24 -6.70 -20.83
C ALA A 442 28.06 -7.83 -19.81
N GLY A 443 26.91 -8.52 -19.80
CA GLY A 443 26.63 -9.64 -18.91
C GLY A 443 26.13 -9.22 -17.54
N VAL A 444 25.52 -8.04 -17.41
CA VAL A 444 24.83 -7.65 -16.17
C VAL A 444 23.66 -8.61 -15.90
N GLU A 445 23.53 -9.05 -14.65
CA GLU A 445 22.44 -9.91 -14.18
C GLU A 445 21.07 -9.25 -14.43
N ASN A 446 20.06 -10.05 -14.76
CA ASN A 446 18.75 -9.57 -15.20
C ASN A 446 18.05 -8.72 -14.14
N GLU A 447 18.16 -9.13 -12.89
CA GLU A 447 17.56 -8.49 -11.72
C GLU A 447 18.20 -7.12 -11.48
N ILE A 448 19.54 -7.04 -11.58
CA ILE A 448 20.30 -5.80 -11.42
C ILE A 448 19.99 -4.83 -12.56
N LEU A 449 19.95 -5.30 -13.81
CA LEU A 449 19.62 -4.49 -14.97
C LEU A 449 18.18 -3.98 -14.91
N SER A 450 17.23 -4.84 -14.51
CA SER A 450 15.82 -4.46 -14.31
C SER A 450 15.67 -3.39 -13.22
N LEU A 451 16.37 -3.52 -12.10
CA LEU A 451 16.43 -2.46 -11.09
C LEU A 451 17.01 -1.17 -11.69
N GLY A 452 18.06 -1.25 -12.50
CA GLY A 452 18.67 -0.09 -13.16
C GLY A 452 17.72 0.65 -14.10
N ILE A 453 16.85 -0.07 -14.81
CA ILE A 453 15.77 0.51 -15.64
C ILE A 453 14.82 1.34 -14.76
N LEU A 454 14.33 0.78 -13.65
CA LEU A 454 13.41 1.47 -12.74
C LEU A 454 14.06 2.64 -11.98
N ASP A 455 15.29 2.45 -11.49
CA ASP A 455 16.08 3.44 -10.76
C ASP A 455 16.37 4.66 -11.65
N SER A 456 16.74 4.42 -12.91
CA SER A 456 16.99 5.49 -13.88
C SER A 456 15.71 6.20 -14.32
N LEU A 457 14.57 5.50 -14.39
CA LEU A 457 13.26 6.15 -14.60
C LEU A 457 12.93 7.07 -13.42
N ALA A 458 13.11 6.61 -12.18
CA ALA A 458 12.86 7.41 -10.99
C ALA A 458 13.78 8.64 -10.92
N GLU A 459 15.07 8.49 -11.22
CA GLU A 459 16.03 9.60 -11.34
C GLU A 459 15.59 10.61 -12.41
N PHE A 460 15.20 10.12 -13.58
CA PHE A 460 14.69 10.94 -14.67
C PHE A 460 13.45 11.74 -14.26
N LEU A 461 12.46 11.08 -13.63
CA LEU A 461 11.25 11.74 -13.16
C LEU A 461 11.56 12.79 -12.09
N GLY A 462 12.49 12.52 -11.16
CA GLY A 462 12.92 13.51 -10.16
C GLY A 462 13.45 14.81 -10.80
N ASN A 463 14.34 14.68 -11.79
CA ASN A 463 14.87 15.84 -12.53
C ASN A 463 13.77 16.52 -13.37
N PHE A 464 12.94 15.73 -14.06
CA PHE A 464 11.82 16.24 -14.85
C PHE A 464 10.84 17.06 -14.01
N ILE A 465 10.46 16.55 -12.84
CA ILE A 465 9.59 17.25 -11.89
C ILE A 465 10.23 18.56 -11.46
N TRP A 466 11.50 18.52 -11.05
CA TRP A 466 12.21 19.71 -10.58
C TRP A 466 12.23 20.80 -11.64
N ASP A 467 12.66 20.48 -12.86
CA ASP A 467 12.78 21.45 -13.95
C ASP A 467 11.42 22.07 -14.29
N ASN A 468 10.36 21.27 -14.39
CA ASN A 468 9.03 21.78 -14.71
C ASN A 468 8.42 22.57 -13.54
N ALA A 469 8.60 22.12 -12.30
CA ALA A 469 8.14 22.86 -11.13
C ALA A 469 8.76 24.25 -11.06
N GLN A 470 10.06 24.38 -11.36
CA GLN A 470 10.73 25.69 -11.44
C GLN A 470 10.20 26.52 -12.63
N ASN A 471 10.09 25.93 -13.82
CA ASN A 471 9.67 26.66 -15.02
C ASN A 471 8.22 27.18 -14.94
N PHE A 472 7.35 26.47 -14.23
CA PHE A 472 5.92 26.81 -14.09
C PHE A 472 5.55 27.36 -12.71
N SER A 473 6.53 27.57 -11.82
CA SER A 473 6.31 28.06 -10.44
C SER A 473 5.30 27.22 -9.64
N VAL A 474 5.39 25.90 -9.76
CA VAL A 474 4.52 24.94 -9.08
C VAL A 474 5.23 24.37 -7.84
N GLN A 475 4.52 24.26 -6.73
CA GLN A 475 5.05 23.68 -5.48
C GLN A 475 4.54 22.27 -5.19
N GLU A 476 3.54 21.79 -5.93
CA GLU A 476 2.87 20.52 -5.71
C GLU A 476 3.04 19.57 -6.88
N VAL A 477 3.18 18.29 -6.57
CA VAL A 477 3.28 17.21 -7.54
C VAL A 477 2.26 16.16 -7.16
N THR A 478 1.35 15.84 -8.07
CA THR A 478 0.35 14.79 -7.86
C THR A 478 0.76 13.52 -8.58
N ILE A 479 0.78 12.40 -7.87
CA ILE A 479 0.96 11.08 -8.46
C ILE A 479 -0.36 10.30 -8.50
N ALA A 480 -0.53 9.54 -9.56
CA ALA A 480 -1.62 8.59 -9.76
C ALA A 480 -1.15 7.45 -10.70
N GLY A 481 -1.97 6.41 -10.81
CA GLY A 481 -1.74 5.19 -11.56
C GLY A 481 -1.22 4.05 -10.69
N ASP A 482 -1.74 2.85 -10.92
CA ASP A 482 -1.48 1.64 -10.13
C ASP A 482 -0.01 1.18 -10.11
N PHE A 483 0.84 1.69 -11.01
CA PHE A 483 2.28 1.43 -10.99
C PHE A 483 2.98 2.03 -9.77
N PHE A 484 2.50 3.16 -9.23
CA PHE A 484 3.02 3.67 -7.96
C PHE A 484 2.66 2.76 -6.77
N GLY A 485 1.71 1.83 -6.94
CA GLY A 485 1.45 0.77 -5.97
C GLY A 485 2.59 -0.26 -5.89
N GLU A 486 3.47 -0.33 -6.90
CA GLU A 486 4.64 -1.21 -6.89
C GLU A 486 5.75 -0.64 -6.00
N LYS A 487 5.88 -1.20 -4.80
CA LYS A 487 6.85 -0.75 -3.79
C LYS A 487 8.27 -0.57 -4.34
N VAL A 488 8.74 -1.52 -5.16
CA VAL A 488 10.08 -1.48 -5.77
C VAL A 488 10.32 -0.18 -6.55
N PHE A 489 9.29 0.35 -7.21
CA PHE A 489 9.37 1.61 -7.93
C PHE A 489 9.07 2.81 -7.04
N LEU A 490 8.05 2.72 -6.17
CA LEU A 490 7.66 3.82 -5.29
C LEU A 490 8.81 4.24 -4.37
N ASP A 491 9.56 3.29 -3.80
CA ASP A 491 10.72 3.60 -2.95
C ASP A 491 11.82 4.35 -3.73
N LEU A 492 12.07 3.97 -4.99
CA LEU A 492 13.01 4.67 -5.89
C LEU A 492 12.50 6.07 -6.24
N PHE A 493 11.22 6.20 -6.60
CA PHE A 493 10.60 7.48 -6.89
C PHE A 493 10.73 8.46 -5.71
N VAL A 494 10.41 8.01 -4.49
CA VAL A 494 10.48 8.82 -3.27
C VAL A 494 11.92 9.19 -2.91
N GLN A 495 12.90 8.36 -3.29
CA GLN A 495 14.32 8.66 -3.12
C GLN A 495 14.76 9.87 -3.97
N TYR A 496 14.33 9.95 -5.23
CA TYR A 496 14.68 11.05 -6.15
C TYR A 496 13.70 12.23 -6.13
N PHE A 497 12.56 12.09 -5.44
CA PHE A 497 11.56 13.15 -5.36
C PHE A 497 12.16 14.46 -4.78
N PRO A 498 11.96 15.63 -5.44
CA PRO A 498 12.53 16.89 -4.99
C PRO A 498 12.04 17.30 -3.59
N LYS A 499 12.96 17.48 -2.64
CA LYS A 499 12.63 17.67 -1.21
C LYS A 499 11.86 18.95 -0.88
N THR A 500 11.93 19.98 -1.73
CA THR A 500 11.25 21.27 -1.49
C THR A 500 9.82 21.29 -2.04
N LEU A 501 9.40 20.28 -2.79
CA LEU A 501 8.06 20.18 -3.35
C LEU A 501 7.19 19.32 -2.43
N THR A 502 5.87 19.54 -2.51
CA THR A 502 4.89 18.73 -1.79
C THR A 502 4.40 17.62 -2.70
N LEU A 503 4.59 16.36 -2.27
CA LEU A 503 3.98 15.21 -2.93
C LEU A 503 2.53 15.07 -2.47
N LYS A 504 1.61 15.06 -3.43
CA LYS A 504 0.19 14.75 -3.26
C LYS A 504 -0.12 13.43 -3.95
N THR A 505 -1.11 12.73 -3.43
CA THR A 505 -1.68 11.54 -4.05
C THR A 505 -3.10 11.87 -4.46
N HIS A 506 -3.51 11.38 -5.62
CA HIS A 506 -4.92 11.42 -5.99
C HIS A 506 -5.76 10.60 -4.98
N ALA A 507 -7.04 10.95 -4.79
CA ALA A 507 -7.92 10.27 -3.83
C ALA A 507 -8.08 8.78 -4.12
N PHE A 508 -8.06 8.44 -5.40
CA PHE A 508 -7.94 7.07 -5.92
C PHE A 508 -6.61 6.95 -6.64
N LEU A 509 -5.90 5.84 -6.42
CA LEU A 509 -4.65 5.57 -7.12
C LEU A 509 -4.91 5.38 -8.61
N ASP A 510 -5.92 4.61 -9.01
CA ASP A 510 -6.31 4.43 -10.41
C ASP A 510 -7.83 4.21 -10.51
N TYR A 511 -8.36 3.94 -11.71
CA TYR A 511 -9.77 3.66 -11.94
C TYR A 511 -9.99 2.37 -12.73
N GLU A 512 -11.16 1.74 -12.53
CA GLU A 512 -11.48 0.44 -13.13
C GLU A 512 -11.63 0.44 -14.67
#